data_AF-A0A4V3AUC2-F1
#
_entry.id   AF-A0A4V3AUC2-F1
#
_cell.length_a   1.000
_cell.length_b   1.000
_cell.length_c   1.000
_cell.angle_alpha   90.00
_cell.angle_beta   90.00
_cell.angle_gamma   90.00
#
_symmetry.space_group_name_H-M   'P 1'
#
loop_
_entity.id
_entity.type
_entity.pdbx_description
1 polymer ?
#
loop_
_entity_poly.entity_id
_entity_poly.type
_entity_poly.pdbx_seq_one_letter_code
_entity_poly.pdbx_strand_id
1 'polypeptide(L)'
;MGINVHAAHSQANKISHYASTLRDVQQHLVRARGNLNNGWQAEEMLYVNQAIEQMSRDMAALASKLEGISSDVRSAANDINREEEAKAEREAKAKAEAEAKAKKAHDKK
;
A
#
# COMPACT_ATOMS: atom_id res chain seq x y z
N MET A 1 -1.64 -21.35 4.89
CA MET A 1 -2.05 -20.62 3.67
C MET A 1 -1.09 -19.46 3.56
N GLY A 2 -0.05 -19.57 2.72
CA GLY A 2 0.93 -18.49 2.60
C GLY A 2 0.33 -17.33 1.82
N ILE A 3 0.45 -16.10 2.34
CA ILE A 3 0.20 -14.93 1.51
C ILE A 3 1.27 -14.86 0.43
N ASN A 4 0.84 -14.56 -0.79
CA ASN A 4 1.76 -14.18 -1.84
C ASN A 4 2.26 -12.75 -1.57
N VAL A 5 3.35 -12.63 -0.82
CA VAL A 5 3.98 -11.35 -0.43
C VAL A 5 4.30 -10.50 -1.65
N HIS A 6 4.72 -11.14 -2.74
CA HIS A 6 4.99 -10.44 -4.00
C HIS A 6 3.72 -9.82 -4.60
N ALA A 7 2.59 -10.53 -4.57
CA ALA A 7 1.31 -10.00 -5.02
C ALA A 7 0.83 -8.83 -4.13
N ALA A 8 1.03 -8.92 -2.81
CA ALA A 8 0.68 -7.83 -1.89
C ALA A 8 1.55 -6.58 -2.13
N HIS A 9 2.86 -6.74 -2.32
CA HIS A 9 3.75 -5.62 -2.69
C HIS A 9 3.36 -5.01 -4.05
N SER A 10 2.99 -5.83 -5.02
CA SER A 10 2.49 -5.35 -6.32
C SER A 10 1.21 -4.52 -6.16
N GLN A 11 0.27 -4.96 -5.33
CA GLN A 11 -0.94 -4.19 -5.02
C GLN A 11 -0.61 -2.87 -4.32
N ALA A 12 0.25 -2.90 -3.30
CA ALA A 12 0.69 -1.68 -2.61
C ALA A 12 1.35 -0.67 -3.57
N ASN A 13 2.16 -1.15 -4.52
CA ASN A 13 2.77 -0.30 -5.54
C ASN A 13 1.73 0.35 -6.45
N LYS A 14 0.70 -0.39 -6.88
CA LYS A 14 -0.42 0.18 -7.66
C LYS A 14 -1.15 1.28 -6.88
N ILE A 15 -1.39 1.06 -5.59
CA ILE A 15 -2.03 2.05 -4.72
C ILE A 15 -1.15 3.31 -4.60
N SER A 16 0.16 3.17 -4.38
CA SER A 16 1.09 4.30 -4.37
C SER A 16 1.08 5.07 -5.70
N HIS A 17 1.01 4.34 -6.82
CA HIS A 17 0.92 4.95 -8.13
C HIS A 17 -0.35 5.78 -8.29
N TYR A 18 -1.51 5.28 -7.88
CA TYR A 18 -2.76 6.05 -7.89
C TYR A 18 -2.68 7.31 -7.01
N ALA A 19 -2.03 7.23 -5.85
CA ALA A 19 -1.79 8.41 -5.01
C ALA A 19 -0.94 9.47 -5.73
N SER A 20 0.11 9.05 -6.45
CA SER A 20 0.93 9.95 -7.27
C SER A 20 0.10 10.60 -8.38
N THR A 21 -0.65 9.80 -9.13
CA THR A 21 -1.51 10.31 -10.22
C THR A 21 -2.53 11.33 -9.71
N LEU A 22 -3.11 11.12 -8.53
CA LEU A 22 -4.03 12.09 -7.93
C LEU A 22 -3.34 13.43 -7.62
N ARG A 23 -2.09 13.41 -7.16
CA ARG A 23 -1.33 14.64 -6.92
C ARG A 23 -0.99 15.36 -8.23
N ASP A 24 -0.67 14.62 -9.28
CA ASP A 24 -0.40 15.21 -10.59
C ASP A 24 -1.67 15.88 -11.16
N VAL A 25 -2.82 15.21 -11.06
CA VAL A 25 -4.12 15.77 -11.43
C VAL A 25 -4.46 17.00 -10.59
N GLN A 26 -4.21 16.96 -9.28
CA GLN A 26 -4.40 18.10 -8.38
C GLN A 26 -3.56 19.31 -8.83
N GLN A 27 -2.28 19.10 -9.16
CA GLN A 27 -1.40 20.17 -9.64
C GLN A 27 -1.89 20.75 -10.97
N HIS A 28 -2.35 19.90 -11.89
CA HIS A 28 -2.94 20.35 -13.15
C HIS A 28 -4.20 21.18 -12.94
N LEU A 29 -5.07 20.77 -12.00
CA LEU A 29 -6.28 21.50 -11.66
C LEU A 29 -5.96 22.90 -11.08
N VAL A 30 -4.98 22.99 -10.19
CA VAL A 30 -4.52 24.28 -9.63
C VAL A 30 -3.95 25.20 -10.71
N ARG A 31 -3.18 24.66 -11.66
CA ARG A 31 -2.68 25.45 -12.81
C ARG A 31 -3.82 25.91 -13.72
N ALA A 32 -4.79 25.04 -14.01
CA ALA A 32 -5.96 25.38 -14.82
C ALA A 32 -6.75 26.53 -14.17
N ARG A 33 -6.92 26.50 -12.84
CA ARG A 33 -7.50 27.62 -12.08
C ARG A 33 -6.75 28.93 -12.30
N GLY A 34 -5.41 28.91 -12.24
CA GLY A 34 -4.59 30.09 -12.51
C GLY A 34 -4.83 30.66 -13.90
N ASN A 35 -4.89 29.80 -14.92
CA ASN A 35 -5.15 30.21 -16.30
C ASN A 35 -6.57 30.80 -16.47
N LEU A 36 -7.58 30.20 -15.84
CA LEU A 36 -8.95 30.72 -15.88
C LEU A 36 -9.04 32.11 -15.25
N ASN A 37 -8.46 32.32 -14.07
CA ASN A 37 -8.47 33.62 -13.41
C ASN A 37 -7.72 34.71 -14.19
N ASN A 38 -6.74 34.34 -15.01
CA ASN A 38 -6.03 35.28 -15.88
C ASN A 38 -6.89 35.75 -17.06
N GLY A 39 -7.70 34.84 -17.64
CA GLY A 39 -8.50 35.13 -18.84
C GLY A 39 -9.95 35.54 -18.56
N TRP A 40 -10.48 35.22 -17.38
CA TRP A 40 -11.88 35.43 -17.02
C TRP A 40 -11.95 36.08 -15.63
N GLN A 41 -12.29 37.37 -15.60
CA GLN A 41 -12.45 38.17 -14.39
C GLN A 41 -13.94 38.49 -14.16
N ALA A 42 -14.73 37.46 -13.86
CA ALA A 42 -16.16 37.61 -13.58
C ALA A 42 -16.52 37.09 -12.20
N GLU A 43 -17.68 37.50 -11.68
CA GLU A 43 -18.14 37.13 -10.35
C GLU A 43 -18.35 35.62 -10.20
N GLU A 44 -18.76 34.94 -11.29
CA GLU A 44 -18.95 33.50 -11.32
C GLU A 44 -17.66 32.72 -11.05
N MET A 45 -16.49 33.33 -11.31
CA MET A 45 -15.20 32.72 -11.00
C MET A 45 -15.00 32.50 -9.50
N LEU A 46 -15.71 33.23 -8.62
CA LEU A 46 -15.69 32.96 -7.19
C LEU A 46 -16.13 31.52 -6.90
N TYR A 47 -17.25 31.07 -7.48
CA TYR A 47 -17.78 29.73 -7.27
C TYR A 47 -16.90 28.65 -7.90
N VAL A 48 -16.36 28.92 -9.10
CA VAL A 48 -15.40 28.03 -9.77
C VAL A 48 -14.15 27.84 -8.92
N ASN A 49 -13.60 28.93 -8.38
CA ASN A 49 -12.42 28.89 -7.53
C ASN A 49 -12.68 28.09 -6.25
N GLN A 50 -13.82 28.29 -5.59
CA GLN A 50 -14.21 27.53 -4.40
C GLN A 50 -14.34 26.03 -4.69
N ALA A 51 -14.99 25.67 -5.81
CA ALA A 51 -15.13 24.28 -6.24
C ALA A 51 -13.76 23.62 -6.49
N ILE A 52 -12.87 24.29 -7.22
CA ILE A 52 -11.53 23.79 -7.50
C ILE A 52 -10.70 23.64 -6.21
N GLU A 53 -10.81 24.58 -5.28
CA GLU A 53 -10.12 24.47 -3.99
C GLU A 53 -10.60 23.29 -3.18
N GLN A 54 -11.92 23.06 -3.15
CA GLN A 54 -12.49 21.90 -2.48
C GLN A 54 -11.99 20.60 -3.11
N MET A 55 -12.07 20.48 -4.44
CA MET A 55 -11.54 19.32 -5.17
C MET A 55 -10.05 19.11 -4.90
N SER A 56 -9.25 20.17 -4.85
CA SER A 56 -7.82 20.09 -4.55
C SER A 56 -7.57 19.52 -3.14
N ARG A 57 -8.34 19.95 -2.14
CA ARG A 57 -8.24 19.43 -0.77
C ARG A 57 -8.64 17.96 -0.71
N ASP A 58 -9.72 17.59 -1.40
CA ASP A 58 -10.22 16.22 -1.42
C ASP A 58 -9.25 15.27 -2.12
N MET A 59 -8.65 15.68 -3.23
CA MET A 59 -7.60 14.92 -3.93
C MET A 59 -6.37 14.72 -3.04
N ALA A 60 -5.91 15.75 -2.33
CA ALA A 60 -4.77 15.65 -1.42
C ALA A 60 -5.06 14.70 -0.25
N ALA A 61 -6.26 14.78 0.33
CA ALA A 61 -6.70 13.89 1.40
C ALA A 61 -6.80 12.43 0.92
N LEU A 62 -7.36 12.21 -0.27
CA LEU A 62 -7.48 10.88 -0.87
C LEU A 62 -6.11 10.28 -1.20
N ALA A 63 -5.20 11.05 -1.78
CA ALA A 63 -3.83 10.61 -2.06
C ALA A 63 -3.11 10.18 -0.77
N SER A 64 -3.26 10.95 0.31
CA SER A 64 -2.68 10.62 1.62
C SER A 64 -3.26 9.33 2.21
N LYS A 65 -4.57 9.11 2.07
CA LYS A 65 -5.22 7.86 2.49
C LYS A 65 -4.72 6.65 1.71
N LEU A 66 -4.55 6.79 0.39
CA LEU A 66 -4.02 5.72 -0.46
C LEU A 66 -2.59 5.35 -0.06
N GLU A 67 -1.74 6.34 0.25
CA GLU A 67 -0.40 6.04 0.77
C GLU A 67 -0.41 5.30 2.09
N GLY A 68 -1.30 5.69 3.01
CA GLY A 68 -1.54 4.95 4.26
C GLY A 68 -1.89 3.49 3.98
N ILE A 69 -2.88 3.23 3.13
CA ILE A 69 -3.29 1.88 2.74
C ILE A 69 -2.13 1.10 2.11
N SER A 70 -1.35 1.72 1.22
CA SER A 70 -0.18 1.09 0.62
C SER A 70 0.85 0.66 1.67
N SER A 71 1.13 1.52 2.64
CA SER A 71 2.03 1.23 3.77
C SER A 71 1.49 0.09 4.63
N ASP A 72 0.20 0.09 4.95
CA ASP A 72 -0.45 -0.92 5.77
C ASP A 72 -0.42 -2.29 5.07
N VAL A 73 -0.71 -2.34 3.77
CA VAL A 73 -0.63 -3.57 2.97
C VAL A 73 0.77 -4.15 2.97
N ARG A 74 1.81 -3.33 2.77
CA ARG A 74 3.20 -3.81 2.82
C ARG A 74 3.57 -4.35 4.20
N SER A 75 3.13 -3.66 5.25
CA SER A 75 3.44 -4.03 6.63
C SER A 75 2.77 -5.36 6.99
N ALA A 76 1.47 -5.48 6.76
CA ALA A 76 0.72 -6.71 6.99
C ALA A 76 1.27 -7.90 6.20
N ALA A 77 1.66 -7.70 4.93
CA ALA A 77 2.26 -8.75 4.13
C ALA A 77 3.59 -9.24 4.70
N ASN A 78 4.43 -8.33 5.20
CA ASN A 78 5.71 -8.68 5.82
C ASN A 78 5.52 -9.39 7.17
N ASP A 79 4.58 -8.92 7.98
CA ASP A 79 4.29 -9.52 9.29
C ASP A 79 3.79 -10.96 9.13
N ILE A 80 2.86 -11.19 8.19
CA ILE A 80 2.35 -12.53 7.88
C ILE A 80 3.47 -13.44 7.34
N ASN A 81 4.37 -12.92 6.51
CA ASN A 81 5.51 -13.71 6.02
C ASN A 81 6.43 -14.15 7.16
N ARG A 82 6.76 -13.24 8.09
CA ARG A 82 7.60 -13.56 9.25
C ARG A 82 6.95 -14.58 10.17
N GLU A 83 5.64 -14.46 10.40
CA GLU A 83 4.89 -15.44 11.19
C GLU A 83 4.90 -16.83 10.55
N GLU A 84 4.69 -16.91 9.24
CA GLU A 84 4.72 -18.18 8.49
C GLU A 84 6.14 -18.78 8.45
N GLU A 85 7.20 -17.99 8.26
CA GLU A 85 8.59 -18.44 8.31
C GLU A 85 8.96 -19.00 9.69
N ALA A 86 8.59 -18.29 10.76
CA ALA A 86 8.84 -18.74 12.13
C ALA A 86 8.10 -20.05 12.45
N LYS A 87 6.88 -20.22 11.92
CA LYS A 87 6.12 -21.46 12.05
C LYS A 87 6.78 -22.61 11.29
N ALA A 88 7.19 -22.38 10.05
CA ALA A 88 7.87 -23.37 9.23
C ALA A 88 9.19 -23.84 9.87
N GLU A 89 9.97 -22.93 10.46
CA GLU A 89 11.22 -23.28 11.14
C GLU A 89 10.97 -24.16 12.38
N ARG A 90 9.94 -23.85 13.18
CA ARG A 90 9.55 -24.68 14.34
C ARG A 90 9.11 -26.07 13.92
N GLU A 91 8.31 -26.19 12.87
CA GLU A 91 7.87 -27.47 12.32
C GLU A 91 9.05 -28.29 11.76
N ALA A 92 10.00 -27.64 11.07
CA ALA A 92 11.20 -28.29 10.55
C ALA A 92 12.09 -28.82 11.69
N LYS A 93 12.31 -28.03 12.75
CA LYS A 93 13.06 -28.48 13.94
C LYS A 93 12.39 -29.67 14.62
N ALA A 94 11.07 -29.61 14.82
CA ALA A 94 10.32 -30.71 15.43
C ALA A 94 10.40 -32.00 14.61
N LYS A 95 10.31 -31.92 13.28
CA LYS A 95 10.48 -33.08 12.38
C LYS A 95 11.89 -33.64 12.44
N ALA A 96 12.91 -32.78 12.37
CA ALA A 96 14.31 -33.20 12.44
C ALA A 96 14.63 -33.90 13.77
N GLU A 97 14.12 -33.40 14.89
CA GLU A 97 14.27 -34.05 16.20
C GLU A 97 13.54 -35.40 16.28
N ALA A 98 12.33 -35.49 15.73
CA ALA A 98 11.57 -36.73 15.68
C ALA A 98 12.29 -37.80 14.83
N GLU A 99 12.80 -37.43 13.65
CA GLU A 99 13.59 -38.31 12.80
C GLU A 99 14.90 -38.75 13.46
N ALA A 100 15.60 -37.83 14.13
CA ALA A 100 16.82 -38.17 14.87
C ALA A 100 16.56 -39.16 16.01
N LYS A 101 15.44 -38.99 16.74
CA LYS A 101 15.01 -39.94 17.79
C LYS A 101 14.63 -41.30 17.20
N ALA A 102 13.90 -41.33 16.08
CA ALA A 102 13.52 -42.56 15.40
C ALA A 102 14.74 -43.34 14.88
N LYS A 103 15.72 -42.66 14.26
CA LYS A 103 16.97 -43.28 13.79
C LYS A 103 17.78 -43.87 14.95
N LYS A 104 17.92 -43.14 16.07
CA LYS A 104 18.62 -43.64 17.27
C LYS A 104 17.91 -44.83 17.93
N ALA A 105 16.59 -44.94 17.80
CA ALA A 105 15.83 -46.08 18.32
C ALA A 105 15.95 -47.32 17.43
N HIS A 106 16.08 -47.14 16.12
CA HIS A 106 16.30 -48.23 15.16
C HIS A 106 17.70 -48.85 15.26
N ASP A 107 18.73 -48.05 15.54
CA ASP A 107 20.13 -48.49 15.65
C ASP A 107 20.47 -49.24 16.96
N LYS A 108 19.52 -49.32 17.90
CA LYS A 108 19.67 -49.99 19.21
C LYS A 108 19.01 -51.37 19.28
N LYS A 109 18.54 -51.92 18.16
CA LYS A 109 17.98 -53.28 18.03
C LYS A 109 18.92 -54.16 17.22
#